data_AF-A0A7C7EBH1-F1
#
_entry.id   AF-A0A7C7EBH1-F1
#
_cell.length_a   1.000
_cell.length_b   1.000
_cell.length_c   1.000
_cell.angle_alpha   90.00
_cell.angle_beta   90.00
_cell.angle_gamma   90.00
#
_symmetry.space_group_name_H-M   'P 1'
#
loop_
_entity.id
_entity.type
_entity.pdbx_description
1 polymer ?
#
loop_
_entity_poly.entity_id
_entity_poly.type
_entity_poly.pdbx_seq_one_letter_code
_entity_poly.pdbx_strand_id
1 'polypeptide(L)'
;MRTGKGRHRKRRTVKKRFYIFVLVILIAAGIAVFHDKISASISDMAGDNKPQDSEDGLIADTKPTDKNNQRDTEPPVITGEDVKEVFVGDRVSYKNHVTVTDNMDDNVKLEIDSSAVNLKKAGTYTVIYKATDSAGNTATKTVQVIVKEKPVVHAKQEEVDQIADQILESIFEDGMTLRQKARAIYVWVRSNIRYNNEYENNTDWVQAAYDGFTEKKGDCYVFFGVTKELLNRAGIENMDIVKTGGGHYWSMVNLGEGWYHYDTTPRKTGGEFFMMTDAELEAYSNKYGNSHVWDRDKYPATPLE
;
A
#
# COMPACT_ATOMS: atom_id res chain seq x y z
N MET A 1 71.42 -33.51 -8.98
CA MET A 1 70.89 -32.20 -8.55
C MET A 1 69.56 -31.94 -9.25
N ARG A 2 68.51 -31.70 -8.45
CA ARG A 2 67.27 -30.93 -8.75
C ARG A 2 66.40 -31.34 -9.96
N THR A 3 65.07 -31.44 -9.92
CA THR A 3 63.99 -31.49 -8.91
C THR A 3 62.71 -31.64 -9.76
N GLY A 4 61.79 -32.52 -9.36
CA GLY A 4 60.49 -32.65 -10.04
C GLY A 4 59.61 -31.41 -9.91
N LYS A 5 58.79 -31.15 -10.93
CA LYS A 5 57.65 -30.24 -10.86
C LYS A 5 56.38 -31.00 -11.19
N GLY A 6 55.64 -31.35 -10.15
CA GLY A 6 54.29 -31.90 -10.24
C GLY A 6 53.33 -30.89 -10.84
N ARG A 7 52.49 -31.35 -11.77
CA ARG A 7 51.35 -30.61 -12.30
C ARG A 7 50.27 -30.50 -11.23
N HIS A 8 50.17 -29.36 -10.55
CA HIS A 8 48.99 -29.02 -9.76
C HIS A 8 47.86 -28.54 -10.68
N ARG A 9 46.91 -29.44 -10.94
CA ARG A 9 45.64 -29.12 -11.58
C ARG A 9 44.76 -28.40 -10.54
N LYS A 10 44.65 -27.06 -10.61
CA LYS A 10 43.70 -26.29 -9.79
C LYS A 10 42.29 -26.80 -10.11
N ARG A 11 41.66 -27.49 -9.15
CA ARG A 11 40.22 -27.78 -9.16
C ARG A 11 39.48 -26.45 -9.10
N ARG A 12 38.85 -26.04 -10.20
CA ARG A 12 37.80 -25.02 -10.19
C ARG A 12 36.63 -25.59 -9.38
N THR A 13 36.42 -25.06 -8.17
CA THR A 13 35.20 -25.27 -7.40
C THR A 13 34.07 -24.50 -8.07
N VAL A 14 33.29 -25.20 -8.90
CA VAL A 14 32.02 -24.68 -9.41
C VAL A 14 31.03 -24.69 -8.25
N LYS A 15 30.84 -23.56 -7.57
CA LYS A 15 29.69 -23.38 -6.67
C LYS A 15 28.44 -23.30 -7.55
N LYS A 16 27.62 -24.36 -7.49
CA LYS A 16 26.32 -24.48 -8.16
C LYS A 16 25.42 -23.29 -7.76
N ARG A 17 25.16 -22.38 -8.69
CA ARG A 17 24.08 -21.38 -8.59
C ARG A 17 22.75 -22.09 -8.85
N PHE A 18 22.16 -22.68 -7.81
CA PHE A 18 20.82 -23.29 -7.85
C PHE A 18 19.73 -22.39 -7.23
N TYR A 19 20.05 -21.12 -6.96
CA TYR A 19 19.18 -20.17 -6.25
C TYR A 19 18.66 -19.01 -7.13
N ILE A 20 18.41 -19.24 -8.42
CA ILE A 20 17.91 -18.16 -9.30
C ILE A 20 16.40 -18.27 -9.63
N PHE A 21 15.71 -19.34 -9.20
CA PHE A 21 14.28 -19.49 -9.52
C PHE A 21 13.32 -19.48 -8.32
N VAL A 22 13.80 -19.31 -7.08
CA VAL A 22 12.93 -19.34 -5.88
C VAL A 22 12.63 -17.95 -5.31
N LEU A 23 13.39 -16.91 -5.68
CA LEU A 23 13.31 -15.60 -5.04
C LEU A 23 12.07 -14.77 -5.45
N VAL A 24 11.42 -15.08 -6.58
CA VAL A 24 10.22 -14.35 -7.05
C VAL A 24 8.93 -14.81 -6.33
N ILE A 25 8.93 -15.98 -5.68
CA ILE A 25 7.74 -16.51 -4.97
C ILE A 25 7.66 -16.02 -3.51
N LEU A 26 8.79 -15.63 -2.90
CA LEU A 26 8.83 -15.32 -1.46
C LEU A 26 8.34 -13.91 -1.10
N ILE A 27 8.24 -12.99 -2.05
CA ILE A 27 7.65 -11.66 -1.81
C ILE A 27 6.12 -11.76 -1.63
N ALA A 28 5.46 -12.76 -2.25
CA ALA A 28 4.02 -12.99 -2.07
C ALA A 28 3.67 -13.81 -0.82
N ALA A 29 4.58 -14.67 -0.34
CA ALA A 29 4.31 -15.55 0.81
C ALA A 29 4.45 -14.85 2.18
N GLY A 30 5.29 -13.81 2.27
CA GLY A 30 5.48 -13.04 3.52
C GLY A 30 4.24 -12.27 3.98
N ILE A 31 3.36 -11.89 3.05
CA ILE A 31 2.12 -11.14 3.34
C ILE A 31 0.97 -12.09 3.73
N ALA A 32 0.97 -13.34 3.23
CA ALA A 32 -0.10 -14.31 3.52
C ALA A 32 -0.04 -14.89 4.95
N VAL A 33 1.16 -15.05 5.53
CA VAL A 33 1.32 -15.65 6.86
C VAL A 33 0.83 -14.74 7.99
N PHE A 34 0.64 -13.44 7.73
CA PHE A 34 0.11 -12.49 8.72
C PHE A 34 -1.43 -12.48 8.81
N HIS A 35 -2.14 -13.03 7.80
CA HIS A 35 -3.61 -13.11 7.81
C HIS A 35 -4.16 -14.38 8.49
N ASP A 36 -3.43 -15.51 8.46
CA ASP A 36 -3.93 -16.79 8.99
C ASP A 36 -4.01 -16.85 10.54
N LYS A 37 -3.30 -15.96 11.25
CA LYS A 37 -3.34 -15.93 12.72
C LYS A 37 -4.55 -15.21 13.32
N ILE A 38 -5.38 -14.55 12.51
CA ILE A 38 -6.60 -13.88 12.98
C ILE A 38 -7.82 -14.79 12.83
N SER A 39 -7.82 -15.72 11.86
CA SER A 39 -8.97 -16.63 11.64
C SER A 39 -9.07 -17.79 12.64
N ALA A 40 -8.00 -18.08 13.40
CA ALA A 40 -7.97 -19.20 14.36
C ALA A 40 -8.53 -18.89 15.76
N SER A 41 -9.02 -17.66 16.02
CA SER A 41 -9.56 -17.27 17.34
C SER A 41 -11.08 -17.09 17.38
N ILE A 42 -11.83 -17.48 16.32
CA ILE A 42 -13.29 -17.26 16.24
C ILE A 42 -14.10 -18.58 16.12
N SER A 43 -13.47 -19.76 16.07
CA SER A 43 -14.20 -21.03 15.88
C SER A 43 -14.69 -21.75 17.14
N ASP A 44 -14.44 -21.25 18.35
CA ASP A 44 -14.73 -21.99 19.60
C ASP A 44 -16.08 -21.64 20.26
N MET A 45 -17.04 -21.07 19.54
CA MET A 45 -18.37 -20.75 20.10
C MET A 45 -19.55 -21.21 19.22
N ALA A 46 -19.46 -22.38 18.60
CA ALA A 46 -20.62 -23.00 17.95
C ALA A 46 -20.62 -24.53 18.09
N GLY A 47 -21.49 -25.02 18.98
CA GLY A 47 -21.90 -26.41 19.19
C GLY A 47 -22.56 -26.52 20.58
N ASP A 48 -23.76 -27.04 20.80
CA ASP A 48 -24.46 -28.11 20.08
C ASP A 48 -25.99 -28.13 20.36
N ASN A 49 -26.69 -28.86 19.50
CA ASN A 49 -28.13 -29.22 19.41
C ASN A 49 -28.76 -29.84 20.70
N LYS A 50 -30.06 -30.08 20.93
CA LYS A 50 -31.37 -30.12 20.21
C LYS A 50 -32.48 -30.28 21.31
N PRO A 51 -33.79 -30.26 20.98
CA PRO A 51 -34.92 -30.20 21.92
C PRO A 51 -35.31 -31.57 22.49
N GLN A 52 -36.05 -31.56 23.59
CA GLN A 52 -36.67 -32.74 24.18
C GLN A 52 -38.17 -32.50 24.40
N ASP A 53 -38.99 -33.39 23.84
CA ASP A 53 -40.45 -33.42 23.87
C ASP A 53 -41.03 -33.95 25.21
N SER A 54 -42.26 -33.46 25.47
CA SER A 54 -43.45 -34.09 26.08
C SER A 54 -43.42 -34.71 27.49
N GLU A 55 -44.39 -34.33 28.33
CA GLU A 55 -45.40 -35.27 28.88
C GLU A 55 -46.68 -34.55 29.38
N ASP A 56 -47.81 -35.25 29.19
CA ASP A 56 -49.22 -34.88 29.43
C ASP A 56 -49.65 -34.88 30.93
N GLY A 57 -50.73 -34.17 31.27
CA GLY A 57 -51.40 -34.34 32.56
C GLY A 57 -52.55 -33.38 32.97
N LEU A 58 -53.72 -33.52 32.32
CA LEU A 58 -55.11 -33.42 32.83
C LEU A 58 -55.64 -32.22 33.70
N ILE A 59 -56.49 -31.41 33.03
CA ILE A 59 -57.85 -30.88 33.37
C ILE A 59 -58.10 -30.21 34.74
N ALA A 60 -58.44 -28.91 34.69
CA ALA A 60 -59.57 -28.35 35.44
C ALA A 60 -60.25 -27.22 34.63
N ASP A 61 -61.55 -27.36 34.44
CA ASP A 61 -62.47 -26.42 33.79
C ASP A 61 -62.44 -25.03 34.43
N THR A 62 -62.03 -24.02 33.66
CA THR A 62 -62.61 -22.66 33.71
C THR A 62 -62.45 -21.97 32.35
N LYS A 63 -63.56 -21.64 31.69
CA LYS A 63 -63.63 -20.72 30.54
C LYS A 63 -64.32 -19.42 31.02
N PRO A 64 -64.08 -18.26 30.40
CA PRO A 64 -62.82 -17.52 30.31
C PRO A 64 -63.01 -16.15 31.01
N THR A 65 -62.13 -15.76 31.91
CA THR A 65 -62.06 -14.33 32.29
C THR A 65 -61.19 -13.62 31.28
N ASP A 66 -61.83 -12.80 30.45
CA ASP A 66 -61.25 -11.80 29.55
C ASP A 66 -60.08 -11.09 30.25
N LYS A 67 -58.85 -11.57 29.98
CA LYS A 67 -57.63 -10.90 30.40
C LYS A 67 -57.43 -9.74 29.44
N ASN A 68 -57.93 -8.58 29.88
CA ASN A 68 -57.40 -7.26 29.57
C ASN A 68 -57.08 -7.06 28.09
N ASN A 69 -58.07 -6.62 27.31
CA ASN A 69 -57.88 -6.00 26.00
C ASN A 69 -57.15 -4.66 26.13
N GLN A 70 -55.95 -4.71 26.71
CA GLN A 70 -55.07 -3.57 26.87
C GLN A 70 -54.42 -3.35 25.51
N ARG A 71 -54.94 -2.37 24.77
CA ARG A 71 -54.34 -1.94 23.51
C ARG A 71 -52.95 -1.39 23.79
N ASP A 72 -51.99 -1.88 23.05
CA ASP A 72 -50.66 -1.30 23.01
C ASP A 72 -50.72 0.07 22.30
N THR A 73 -50.08 1.06 22.91
CA THR A 73 -50.02 2.45 22.45
C THR A 73 -48.62 3.04 22.59
N GLU A 74 -47.66 2.26 23.08
CA GLU A 74 -46.29 2.74 23.29
C GLU A 74 -45.46 2.44 22.04
N PRO A 75 -44.64 3.38 21.56
CA PRO A 75 -43.78 3.13 20.42
C PRO A 75 -42.53 2.31 20.82
N PRO A 76 -41.95 1.56 19.88
CA PRO A 76 -40.68 0.87 20.12
C PRO A 76 -39.54 1.82 20.50
N VAL A 77 -38.54 1.30 21.20
CA VAL A 77 -37.32 2.01 21.56
C VAL A 77 -36.15 1.52 20.72
N ILE A 78 -35.49 2.43 20.00
CA ILE A 78 -34.27 2.15 19.23
C ILE A 78 -33.06 2.67 19.99
N THR A 79 -32.17 1.78 20.44
CA THR A 79 -30.87 2.15 21.03
C THR A 79 -29.73 1.83 20.08
N GLY A 80 -28.58 2.49 20.23
CA GLY A 80 -27.45 2.41 19.30
C GLY A 80 -26.63 3.69 19.27
N GLU A 81 -25.39 3.57 18.80
CA GLU A 81 -24.41 4.66 18.77
C GLU A 81 -23.85 4.89 17.37
N ASP A 82 -23.22 6.04 17.17
CA ASP A 82 -22.50 6.38 15.94
C ASP A 82 -21.45 5.32 15.57
N VAL A 83 -21.44 4.95 14.30
CA VAL A 83 -20.44 4.03 13.74
C VAL A 83 -19.17 4.82 13.46
N LYS A 84 -18.19 4.65 14.35
CA LYS A 84 -16.88 5.29 14.27
C LYS A 84 -15.89 4.31 13.63
N GLU A 85 -14.84 4.87 13.01
CA GLU A 85 -13.69 4.11 12.48
C GLU A 85 -13.97 3.25 11.24
N VAL A 86 -14.86 3.73 10.38
CA VAL A 86 -15.00 3.18 9.03
C VAL A 86 -13.96 3.85 8.14
N PHE A 87 -13.18 3.09 7.38
CA PHE A 87 -12.28 3.66 6.38
C PHE A 87 -12.86 3.58 4.97
N VAL A 88 -12.40 4.46 4.09
CA VAL A 88 -12.77 4.44 2.67
C VAL A 88 -12.58 3.03 2.07
N GLY A 89 -13.65 2.50 1.49
CA GLY A 89 -13.71 1.18 0.88
C GLY A 89 -14.09 0.02 1.81
N ASP A 90 -14.24 0.27 3.12
CA ASP A 90 -14.63 -0.76 4.08
C ASP A 90 -16.10 -1.21 3.87
N ARG A 91 -16.46 -2.33 4.50
CA ARG A 91 -17.84 -2.84 4.54
C ARG A 91 -18.40 -2.64 5.95
N VAL A 92 -19.63 -2.12 6.04
CA VAL A 92 -20.28 -1.80 7.32
C VAL A 92 -21.66 -2.45 7.38
N SER A 93 -22.00 -3.07 8.51
CA SER A 93 -23.34 -3.60 8.79
C SER A 93 -24.09 -2.66 9.73
N TYR A 94 -25.03 -1.87 9.21
CA TYR A 94 -25.79 -0.90 10.01
C TYR A 94 -26.70 -1.56 11.05
N LYS A 95 -27.22 -2.75 10.76
CA LYS A 95 -28.10 -3.49 11.66
C LYS A 95 -27.40 -3.87 12.98
N ASN A 96 -26.09 -4.13 12.95
CA ASN A 96 -25.35 -4.59 14.13
C ASN A 96 -25.05 -3.47 15.14
N HIS A 97 -25.33 -2.20 14.79
CA HIS A 97 -25.05 -1.04 15.64
C HIS A 97 -26.29 -0.51 16.38
N VAL A 98 -27.44 -1.16 16.20
CA VAL A 98 -28.69 -0.77 16.84
C VAL A 98 -29.38 -1.97 17.48
N THR A 99 -30.14 -1.71 18.54
CA THR A 99 -31.10 -2.66 19.12
C THR A 99 -32.47 -2.01 19.17
N VAL A 100 -33.51 -2.83 19.05
CA VAL A 100 -34.91 -2.39 19.07
C VAL A 100 -35.66 -3.24 20.08
N THR A 101 -36.40 -2.60 20.97
CA THR A 101 -37.22 -3.26 22.00
C THR A 101 -38.58 -2.59 22.07
N ASP A 102 -39.59 -3.33 22.50
CA ASP A 102 -40.93 -2.81 22.74
C ASP A 102 -41.49 -3.41 24.05
N ASN A 103 -42.54 -2.81 24.62
CA ASN A 103 -43.12 -3.23 25.89
C ASN A 103 -44.08 -4.43 25.74
N MET A 104 -44.71 -4.62 24.56
CA MET A 104 -45.73 -5.65 24.31
C MET A 104 -45.51 -6.43 23.00
N ASP A 105 -44.55 -6.05 22.14
CA ASP A 105 -44.23 -6.75 20.89
C ASP A 105 -42.76 -7.23 20.81
N ASP A 106 -42.56 -8.55 20.80
CA ASP A 106 -41.22 -9.15 20.61
C ASP A 106 -40.74 -9.15 19.14
N ASN A 107 -41.62 -8.84 18.17
CA ASN A 107 -41.37 -8.95 16.74
C ASN A 107 -41.42 -7.61 15.99
N VAL A 108 -40.84 -6.57 16.59
CA VAL A 108 -40.78 -5.23 15.99
C VAL A 108 -40.06 -5.25 14.64
N LYS A 109 -40.70 -4.68 13.61
CA LYS A 109 -40.12 -4.54 12.27
C LYS A 109 -39.14 -3.36 12.24
N LEU A 110 -37.89 -3.60 11.85
CA LEU A 110 -36.86 -2.58 11.65
C LEU A 110 -36.56 -2.33 10.17
N GLU A 111 -36.71 -1.08 9.74
CA GLU A 111 -36.32 -0.57 8.43
C GLU A 111 -35.06 0.31 8.58
N ILE A 112 -34.10 0.16 7.67
CA ILE A 112 -32.81 0.87 7.69
C ILE A 112 -32.62 1.59 6.36
N ASP A 113 -32.57 2.92 6.38
CA ASP A 113 -32.20 3.74 5.23
C ASP A 113 -30.76 4.23 5.37
N SER A 114 -29.88 3.67 4.54
CA SER A 114 -28.47 4.05 4.42
C SER A 114 -28.15 4.65 3.05
N SER A 115 -29.15 5.09 2.28
CA SER A 115 -28.97 5.57 0.90
C SER A 115 -28.05 6.79 0.80
N ALA A 116 -27.95 7.58 1.86
CA ALA A 116 -27.06 8.73 1.96
C ALA A 116 -25.58 8.36 2.22
N VAL A 117 -25.27 7.12 2.63
CA VAL A 117 -23.91 6.73 3.01
C VAL A 117 -23.04 6.46 1.78
N ASN A 118 -21.90 7.14 1.68
CA ASN A 118 -20.89 6.89 0.66
C ASN A 118 -19.59 6.38 1.28
N LEU A 119 -19.40 5.05 1.28
CA LEU A 119 -18.18 4.42 1.79
C LEU A 119 -16.94 4.61 0.89
N LYS A 120 -17.09 5.24 -0.28
CA LYS A 120 -15.98 5.51 -1.21
C LYS A 120 -15.37 6.90 -1.03
N LYS A 121 -15.84 7.68 -0.05
CA LYS A 121 -15.37 9.03 0.20
C LYS A 121 -15.36 9.30 1.69
N ALA A 122 -14.30 9.91 2.21
CA ALA A 122 -14.30 10.35 3.60
C ALA A 122 -15.37 11.41 3.85
N GLY A 123 -16.03 11.30 5.00
CA GLY A 123 -17.14 12.15 5.37
C GLY A 123 -17.99 11.55 6.49
N THR A 124 -18.92 12.35 6.99
CA THR A 124 -19.92 11.91 7.95
C THR A 124 -21.25 11.75 7.23
N TYR A 125 -21.83 10.55 7.30
CA TYR A 125 -23.08 10.21 6.64
C TYR A 125 -24.13 9.80 7.65
N THR A 126 -25.41 10.00 7.31
CA THR A 126 -26.52 9.66 8.20
C THR A 126 -27.18 8.35 7.76
N VAL A 127 -27.45 7.50 8.74
CA VAL A 127 -28.33 6.32 8.60
C VAL A 127 -29.58 6.56 9.42
N ILE A 128 -30.74 6.30 8.83
CA ILE A 128 -32.05 6.48 9.47
C ILE A 128 -32.63 5.09 9.76
N TYR A 129 -33.02 4.86 11.01
CA TYR A 129 -33.68 3.65 11.47
C TYR A 129 -35.13 3.97 11.78
N LYS A 130 -36.04 3.11 11.32
CA LYS A 130 -37.46 3.19 11.65
C LYS A 130 -37.93 1.84 12.18
N ALA A 131 -38.49 1.84 13.38
CA ALA A 131 -39.10 0.68 14.01
C ALA A 131 -40.62 0.83 14.01
N THR A 132 -41.33 -0.26 13.72
CA THR A 132 -42.80 -0.33 13.74
C THR A 132 -43.23 -1.62 14.42
N ASP A 133 -44.04 -1.51 15.48
CA ASP A 133 -44.66 -2.68 16.14
C ASP A 133 -45.91 -3.17 15.38
N SER A 134 -46.49 -4.26 15.88
CA SER A 134 -47.69 -4.88 15.33
C SER A 134 -48.98 -4.09 15.59
N ALA A 135 -49.00 -3.20 16.59
CA ALA A 135 -50.10 -2.27 16.87
C ALA A 135 -50.08 -1.03 15.96
N GLY A 136 -48.97 -0.81 15.25
CA GLY A 136 -48.73 0.29 14.32
C GLY A 136 -48.05 1.51 14.93
N ASN A 137 -47.57 1.46 16.19
CA ASN A 137 -46.77 2.55 16.73
C ASN A 137 -45.37 2.52 16.11
N THR A 138 -44.74 3.70 16.01
CA THR A 138 -43.46 3.84 15.30
C THR A 138 -42.47 4.72 16.04
N ALA A 139 -41.18 4.41 15.88
CA ALA A 139 -40.08 5.22 16.36
C ALA A 139 -39.01 5.38 15.27
N THR A 140 -38.31 6.51 15.30
CA THR A 140 -37.21 6.80 14.36
C THR A 140 -35.97 7.24 15.13
N LYS A 141 -34.81 6.78 14.66
CA LYS A 141 -33.50 7.20 15.18
C LYS A 141 -32.53 7.44 14.04
N THR A 142 -31.70 8.48 14.18
CA THR A 142 -30.59 8.75 13.28
C THR A 142 -29.27 8.41 13.95
N VAL A 143 -28.35 7.84 13.17
CA VAL A 143 -26.99 7.52 13.60
C VAL A 143 -26.02 8.02 12.53
N GLN A 144 -24.87 8.51 12.97
CA GLN A 144 -23.81 8.96 12.07
C GLN A 144 -22.83 7.82 11.78
N VAL A 145 -22.42 7.72 10.52
CA VAL A 145 -21.34 6.85 10.04
C VAL A 145 -20.19 7.76 9.64
N ILE A 146 -19.07 7.68 10.36
CA ILE A 146 -17.90 8.51 10.12
C ILE A 146 -16.89 7.71 9.29
N VAL A 147 -16.81 8.03 8.00
CA VAL A 147 -15.84 7.46 7.06
C VAL A 147 -14.58 8.32 7.06
N LYS A 148 -13.45 7.72 7.39
CA LYS A 148 -12.13 8.35 7.41
C LYS A 148 -11.31 7.89 6.20
N GLU A 149 -10.36 8.73 5.77
CA GLU A 149 -9.30 8.25 4.88
C GLU A 149 -8.46 7.19 5.60
N LYS A 150 -7.98 6.20 4.85
CA LYS A 150 -7.04 5.22 5.40
C LYS A 150 -5.76 5.95 5.82
N PRO A 151 -5.18 5.64 6.99
CA PRO A 151 -3.88 6.18 7.33
C PRO A 151 -2.87 5.74 6.26
N VAL A 152 -2.18 6.70 5.67
CA VAL A 152 -1.08 6.43 4.74
C VAL A 152 0.08 5.90 5.59
N VAL A 153 0.37 4.61 5.45
CA VAL A 153 1.54 4.00 6.10
C VAL A 153 2.74 4.33 5.22
N HIS A 154 3.57 5.26 5.68
CA HIS A 154 4.83 5.58 5.02
C HIS A 154 5.83 4.44 5.22
N ALA A 155 6.55 4.09 4.16
CA ALA A 155 7.62 3.12 4.17
C ALA A 155 8.73 3.60 5.12
N LYS A 156 9.29 2.67 5.89
CA LYS A 156 10.43 2.95 6.76
C LYS A 156 11.72 2.86 5.94
N GLN A 157 12.67 3.76 6.20
CA GLN A 157 13.96 3.77 5.50
C GLN A 157 14.66 2.41 5.58
N GLU A 158 14.63 1.74 6.74
CA GLU A 158 15.31 0.46 6.92
C GLU A 158 14.73 -0.68 6.04
N GLU A 159 13.45 -0.61 5.69
CA GLU A 159 12.81 -1.58 4.79
C GLU A 159 13.23 -1.31 3.33
N VAL A 160 13.27 -0.04 2.96
CA VAL A 160 13.71 0.42 1.63
C VAL A 160 15.19 0.07 1.39
N ASP A 161 16.04 0.29 2.40
CA ASP A 161 17.45 -0.10 2.42
C ASP A 161 17.64 -1.60 2.13
N GLN A 162 16.85 -2.45 2.79
CA GLN A 162 16.96 -3.91 2.63
C GLN A 162 16.60 -4.37 1.22
N ILE A 163 15.56 -3.77 0.61
CA ILE A 163 15.17 -4.08 -0.76
C ILE A 163 16.28 -3.64 -1.73
N ALA A 164 16.82 -2.44 -1.53
CA ALA A 164 17.91 -1.91 -2.33
C ALA A 164 19.17 -2.78 -2.22
N ASP A 165 19.58 -3.21 -1.02
CA ASP A 165 20.72 -4.10 -0.81
C ASP A 165 20.58 -5.42 -1.60
N GLN A 166 19.39 -6.04 -1.57
CA GLN A 166 19.12 -7.27 -2.32
C GLN A 166 19.23 -7.05 -3.84
N ILE A 167 18.74 -5.91 -4.33
CA ILE A 167 18.87 -5.54 -5.74
C ILE A 167 20.34 -5.36 -6.10
N LEU A 168 21.10 -4.60 -5.30
CA LEU A 168 22.52 -4.35 -5.53
C LEU A 168 23.33 -5.65 -5.53
N GLU A 169 23.06 -6.58 -4.61
CA GLU A 169 23.69 -7.91 -4.60
C GLU A 169 23.42 -8.70 -5.89
N SER A 170 22.24 -8.51 -6.51
CA SER A 170 21.88 -9.19 -7.75
C SER A 170 22.52 -8.60 -9.01
N ILE A 171 22.90 -7.31 -8.99
CA ILE A 171 23.44 -6.60 -10.15
C ILE A 171 24.93 -6.29 -10.07
N PHE A 172 25.55 -6.42 -8.88
CA PHE A 172 26.97 -6.17 -8.69
C PHE A 172 27.80 -7.45 -8.76
N GLU A 173 29.01 -7.29 -9.27
CA GLU A 173 30.04 -8.33 -9.27
C GLU A 173 31.30 -7.82 -8.56
N ASP A 174 32.06 -8.74 -7.98
CA ASP A 174 33.33 -8.43 -7.33
C ASP A 174 34.27 -7.69 -8.29
N GLY A 175 34.84 -6.57 -7.83
CA GLY A 175 35.79 -5.77 -8.60
C GLY A 175 35.17 -4.76 -9.56
N MET A 176 33.85 -4.60 -9.59
CA MET A 176 33.22 -3.50 -10.36
C MET A 176 33.71 -2.13 -9.90
N THR A 177 34.05 -1.27 -10.87
CA THR A 177 34.32 0.16 -10.63
C THR A 177 33.05 0.93 -10.28
N LEU A 178 33.18 2.14 -9.72
CA LEU A 178 32.02 3.02 -9.47
C LEU A 178 31.21 3.28 -10.74
N ARG A 179 31.87 3.45 -11.89
CA ARG A 179 31.22 3.62 -13.20
C ARG A 179 30.43 2.38 -13.61
N GLN A 180 30.96 1.19 -13.40
CA GLN A 180 30.25 -0.06 -13.71
C GLN A 180 29.05 -0.27 -12.78
N LYS A 181 29.21 0.01 -11.48
CA LYS A 181 28.12 -0.03 -10.49
C LYS A 181 27.00 0.94 -10.84
N ALA A 182 27.34 2.21 -11.10
CA ALA A 182 26.37 3.22 -11.52
C ALA A 182 25.67 2.80 -12.81
N ARG A 183 26.39 2.24 -13.80
CA ARG A 183 25.78 1.76 -15.04
C ARG A 183 24.83 0.59 -14.80
N ALA A 184 25.18 -0.34 -13.92
CA ALA A 184 24.31 -1.47 -13.57
C ALA A 184 23.02 -0.97 -12.92
N ILE A 185 23.09 0.00 -11.99
CA ILE A 185 21.91 0.65 -11.39
C ILE A 185 21.08 1.32 -12.50
N TYR A 186 21.70 2.11 -13.37
CA TYR A 186 21.01 2.83 -14.45
C TYR A 186 20.18 1.90 -15.33
N VAL A 187 20.79 0.79 -15.75
CA VAL A 187 20.16 -0.23 -16.59
C VAL A 187 19.06 -0.96 -15.81
N TRP A 188 19.31 -1.32 -14.55
CA TRP A 188 18.33 -2.02 -13.73
C TRP A 188 17.06 -1.18 -13.56
N VAL A 189 17.19 0.09 -13.15
CA VAL A 189 16.04 0.98 -12.94
C VAL A 189 15.20 1.09 -14.21
N ARG A 190 15.85 1.39 -15.35
CA ARG A 190 15.16 1.57 -16.65
C ARG A 190 14.51 0.31 -17.20
N SER A 191 15.00 -0.86 -16.79
CA SER A 191 14.49 -2.15 -17.27
C SER A 191 13.42 -2.74 -16.35
N ASN A 192 13.37 -2.30 -15.09
CA ASN A 192 12.49 -2.88 -14.07
C ASN A 192 11.35 -1.95 -13.64
N ILE A 193 11.39 -0.66 -14.00
CA ILE A 193 10.34 0.29 -13.67
C ILE A 193 9.70 0.82 -14.94
N ARG A 194 8.37 0.74 -15.00
CA ARG A 194 7.57 1.27 -16.11
C ARG A 194 7.11 2.69 -15.81
N TYR A 195 7.27 3.59 -16.78
CA TYR A 195 6.72 4.94 -16.65
C TYR A 195 5.19 4.92 -16.56
N ASN A 196 4.64 5.61 -15.57
CA ASN A 196 3.21 5.86 -15.36
C ASN A 196 3.07 7.27 -14.75
N ASN A 197 2.15 8.10 -15.26
CA ASN A 197 1.97 9.50 -14.85
C ASN A 197 0.84 9.75 -13.85
N GLU A 198 0.35 8.69 -13.20
CA GLU A 198 -0.76 8.71 -12.23
C GLU A 198 -0.24 8.62 -10.79
N TYR A 199 1.07 8.82 -10.59
CA TYR A 199 1.68 8.77 -9.26
C TYR A 199 1.42 10.08 -8.51
N GLU A 200 0.85 9.99 -7.31
CA GLU A 200 0.29 11.13 -6.59
C GLU A 200 1.23 11.74 -5.55
N ASN A 201 2.21 10.98 -5.04
CA ASN A 201 3.08 11.42 -3.94
C ASN A 201 4.44 11.92 -4.42
N ASN A 202 4.63 13.24 -4.46
CA ASN A 202 5.91 13.86 -4.86
C ASN A 202 6.67 14.55 -3.72
N THR A 203 6.35 14.23 -2.46
CA THR A 203 6.94 14.88 -1.28
C THR A 203 7.75 13.93 -0.40
N ASP A 204 7.54 12.62 -0.52
CA ASP A 204 8.27 11.59 0.21
C ASP A 204 9.01 10.64 -0.74
N TRP A 205 10.30 10.89 -0.92
CA TRP A 205 11.14 10.11 -1.84
C TRP A 205 11.39 8.68 -1.34
N VAL A 206 11.28 8.43 -0.02
CA VAL A 206 11.47 7.09 0.57
C VAL A 206 10.27 6.22 0.21
N GLN A 207 9.05 6.75 0.36
CA GLN A 207 7.84 6.09 -0.13
C GLN A 207 7.92 5.86 -1.64
N ALA A 208 8.37 6.86 -2.41
CA ALA A 208 8.50 6.71 -3.86
C ALA A 208 9.50 5.62 -4.27
N ALA A 209 10.61 5.47 -3.53
CA ALA A 209 11.54 4.36 -3.72
C ALA A 209 10.87 3.01 -3.43
N TYR A 210 10.17 2.90 -2.29
CA TYR A 210 9.42 1.71 -1.92
C TYR A 210 8.40 1.30 -2.98
N ASP A 211 7.59 2.25 -3.45
CA ASP A 211 6.56 2.01 -4.47
C ASP A 211 7.22 1.61 -5.81
N GLY A 212 8.32 2.27 -6.19
CA GLY A 212 9.07 1.88 -7.38
C GLY A 212 9.66 0.47 -7.29
N PHE A 213 10.12 0.06 -6.10
CA PHE A 213 10.60 -1.30 -5.88
C PHE A 213 9.49 -2.34 -5.88
N THR A 214 8.30 -2.04 -5.35
CA THR A 214 7.22 -3.00 -5.15
C THR A 214 6.23 -3.04 -6.31
N GLU A 215 5.77 -1.88 -6.79
CA GLU A 215 4.80 -1.76 -7.88
C GLU A 215 5.42 -1.83 -9.28
N LYS A 216 6.74 -1.60 -9.37
CA LYS A 216 7.50 -1.60 -10.64
C LYS A 216 6.95 -0.61 -11.68
N LYS A 217 6.35 0.49 -11.22
CA LYS A 217 5.84 1.57 -12.06
C LYS A 217 5.87 2.91 -11.30
N GLY A 218 5.89 4.02 -12.03
CA GLY A 218 5.79 5.35 -11.45
C GLY A 218 6.24 6.46 -12.40
N ASP A 219 6.19 7.70 -11.93
CA ASP A 219 6.60 8.88 -12.70
C ASP A 219 8.06 9.25 -12.40
N CYS A 220 8.51 10.43 -12.87
CA CYS A 220 9.88 10.90 -12.65
C CYS A 220 10.31 10.90 -11.17
N TYR A 221 9.38 11.12 -10.23
CA TYR A 221 9.70 11.14 -8.80
C TYR A 221 9.99 9.74 -8.26
N VAL A 222 9.26 8.71 -8.73
CA VAL A 222 9.55 7.30 -8.41
C VAL A 222 10.89 6.86 -9.00
N PHE A 223 11.15 7.19 -10.27
CA PHE A 223 12.44 6.88 -10.90
C PHE A 223 13.60 7.52 -10.14
N PHE A 224 13.44 8.79 -9.76
CA PHE A 224 14.38 9.53 -8.92
C PHE A 224 14.57 8.87 -7.54
N GLY A 225 13.49 8.56 -6.82
CA GLY A 225 13.55 7.95 -5.48
C GLY A 225 14.28 6.60 -5.47
N VAL A 226 13.91 5.70 -6.39
CA VAL A 226 14.58 4.40 -6.56
C VAL A 226 16.06 4.59 -6.89
N THR A 227 16.36 5.52 -7.80
CA THR A 227 17.73 5.80 -8.22
C THR A 227 18.57 6.30 -7.06
N LYS A 228 18.07 7.28 -6.34
CA LYS A 228 18.70 7.86 -5.15
C LYS A 228 19.01 6.79 -4.12
N GLU A 229 18.03 5.95 -3.81
CA GLU A 229 18.19 4.87 -2.84
C GLU A 229 19.30 3.89 -3.26
N LEU A 230 19.26 3.38 -4.49
CA LEU A 230 20.28 2.45 -4.98
C LEU A 230 21.68 3.08 -5.03
N LEU A 231 21.80 4.37 -5.36
CA LEU A 231 23.07 5.09 -5.34
C LEU A 231 23.60 5.25 -3.90
N ASN A 232 22.73 5.63 -2.95
CA ASN A 232 23.08 5.77 -1.54
C ASN A 232 23.60 4.45 -0.97
N ARG A 233 22.84 3.35 -1.17
CA ARG A 233 23.21 2.01 -0.71
C ARG A 233 24.47 1.46 -1.39
N ALA A 234 24.74 1.88 -2.63
CA ALA A 234 25.98 1.56 -3.32
C ALA A 234 27.19 2.40 -2.87
N GLY A 235 26.99 3.39 -2.00
CA GLY A 235 28.03 4.33 -1.57
C GLY A 235 28.49 5.26 -2.68
N ILE A 236 27.61 5.58 -3.64
CA ILE A 236 27.90 6.48 -4.76
C ILE A 236 27.41 7.88 -4.40
N GLU A 237 28.33 8.84 -4.38
CA GLU A 237 28.00 10.26 -4.17
C GLU A 237 27.01 10.73 -5.22
N ASN A 238 25.90 11.31 -4.77
CA ASN A 238 24.85 11.81 -5.62
C ASN A 238 24.20 13.08 -5.04
N MET A 239 23.62 13.90 -5.93
CA MET A 239 22.90 15.11 -5.58
C MET A 239 21.55 15.12 -6.27
N ASP A 240 20.52 15.56 -5.56
CA ASP A 240 19.17 15.69 -6.08
C ASP A 240 19.03 16.97 -6.89
N ILE A 241 18.44 16.88 -8.08
CA ILE A 241 18.05 18.06 -8.86
C ILE A 241 16.54 18.07 -9.05
N VAL A 242 15.94 19.22 -8.73
CA VAL A 242 14.57 19.55 -9.11
C VAL A 242 14.62 20.56 -10.25
N LYS A 243 13.84 20.29 -11.31
CA LYS A 243 13.70 21.21 -12.44
C LYS A 243 13.22 22.58 -11.99
N THR A 244 13.79 23.64 -12.55
CA THR A 244 13.28 25.01 -12.36
C THR A 244 11.82 25.09 -12.83
N GLY A 245 10.94 25.55 -11.94
CA GLY A 245 9.48 25.54 -12.15
C GLY A 245 8.80 24.19 -11.82
N GLY A 246 9.55 23.22 -11.28
CA GLY A 246 9.05 21.92 -10.85
C GLY A 246 8.82 20.92 -12.00
N GLY A 247 8.21 19.78 -11.64
CA GLY A 247 7.69 18.79 -12.59
C GLY A 247 8.69 17.80 -13.17
N HIS A 248 9.97 17.85 -12.79
CA HIS A 248 10.95 16.81 -13.11
C HIS A 248 12.03 16.74 -12.03
N TYR A 249 12.44 15.51 -11.70
CA TYR A 249 13.44 15.21 -10.68
C TYR A 249 14.49 14.27 -11.29
N TRP A 250 15.77 14.52 -11.03
CA TRP A 250 16.86 13.65 -11.44
C TRP A 250 18.05 13.81 -10.51
N SER A 251 19.17 13.15 -10.81
CA SER A 251 20.36 13.18 -9.97
C SER A 251 21.59 13.70 -10.72
N MET A 252 22.58 14.17 -9.98
CA MET A 252 23.98 14.10 -10.41
C MET A 252 24.69 12.97 -9.66
N VAL A 253 25.76 12.44 -10.24
CA VAL A 253 26.65 11.47 -9.59
C VAL A 253 28.09 11.91 -9.73
N ASN A 254 28.91 11.61 -8.71
CA ASN A 254 30.36 11.71 -8.77
C ASN A 254 30.97 10.31 -8.66
N LEU A 255 31.64 9.88 -9.73
CA LEU A 255 32.25 8.54 -9.82
C LEU A 255 33.78 8.58 -9.70
N GLY A 256 34.32 9.69 -9.20
CA GLY A 256 35.77 9.95 -9.07
C GLY A 256 36.37 10.77 -10.22
N GLU A 257 35.57 11.11 -11.23
CA GLU A 257 35.99 11.85 -12.44
C GLU A 257 35.34 13.25 -12.51
N GLY A 258 34.64 13.67 -11.45
CA GLY A 258 33.82 14.87 -11.42
C GLY A 258 32.33 14.56 -11.38
N TRP A 259 31.52 15.63 -11.31
CA TRP A 259 30.07 15.54 -11.25
C TRP A 259 29.48 15.46 -12.66
N TYR A 260 28.49 14.57 -12.85
CA TYR A 260 27.77 14.43 -14.11
C TYR A 260 26.28 14.23 -13.85
N HIS A 261 25.44 14.62 -14.81
CA HIS A 261 24.02 14.35 -14.75
C HIS A 261 23.70 12.86 -14.96
N TYR A 262 22.69 12.40 -14.21
CA TYR A 262 22.26 11.03 -14.14
C TYR A 262 20.73 10.98 -14.00
N ASP A 263 20.02 10.62 -15.07
CA ASP A 263 18.56 10.53 -15.08
C ASP A 263 18.10 9.17 -15.63
N THR A 264 17.53 8.35 -14.75
CA THR A 264 16.99 7.05 -15.13
C THR A 264 15.59 7.15 -15.73
N THR A 265 14.91 8.28 -15.62
CA THR A 265 13.55 8.46 -16.15
C THR A 265 13.56 8.31 -17.68
N PRO A 266 12.79 7.37 -18.26
CA PRO A 266 12.70 7.24 -19.70
C PRO A 266 11.90 8.42 -20.28
N ARG A 267 12.31 8.89 -21.45
CA ARG A 267 11.59 9.91 -22.21
C ARG A 267 11.08 9.34 -23.52
N LYS A 268 9.89 9.77 -23.96
CA LYS A 268 9.28 9.36 -25.24
C LYS A 268 10.17 9.66 -26.44
N THR A 269 10.97 10.72 -26.34
CA THR A 269 11.94 11.18 -27.33
C THR A 269 13.25 10.38 -27.33
N GLY A 270 13.37 9.37 -26.47
CA GLY A 270 14.62 8.63 -26.24
C GLY A 270 15.65 9.47 -25.50
N GLY A 271 16.85 8.90 -25.32
CA GLY A 271 17.97 9.55 -24.63
C GLY A 271 18.66 8.59 -23.65
N GLU A 272 19.98 8.74 -23.57
CA GLU A 272 20.83 8.08 -22.58
C GLU A 272 21.37 9.17 -21.65
N PHE A 273 20.78 9.31 -20.47
CA PHE A 273 21.14 10.32 -19.47
C PHE A 273 22.05 9.72 -18.41
N PHE A 274 23.08 8.99 -18.85
CA PHE A 274 24.08 8.39 -17.97
C PHE A 274 25.38 9.17 -18.09
N MET A 275 25.76 9.87 -17.03
CA MET A 275 26.96 10.71 -16.96
C MET A 275 27.02 11.79 -18.05
N MET A 276 25.95 12.54 -18.24
CA MET A 276 25.95 13.66 -19.18
C MET A 276 26.64 14.90 -18.59
N THR A 277 27.36 15.64 -19.43
CA THR A 277 27.83 17.00 -19.09
C THR A 277 26.65 17.99 -19.11
N ASP A 278 26.88 19.17 -18.54
CA ASP A 278 25.93 20.30 -18.59
C ASP A 278 25.60 20.65 -20.05
N ALA A 279 26.61 20.64 -20.92
CA ALA A 279 26.46 20.99 -22.34
C ALA A 279 25.62 19.95 -23.09
N GLU A 280 25.87 18.66 -22.88
CA GLU A 280 25.09 17.59 -23.50
C GLU A 280 23.63 17.62 -23.01
N LEU A 281 23.41 17.78 -21.70
CA LEU A 281 22.06 17.80 -21.13
C LEU A 281 21.28 19.04 -21.57
N GLU A 282 21.95 20.20 -21.62
CA GLU A 282 21.36 21.45 -22.12
C GLU A 282 20.99 21.33 -23.61
N ALA A 283 21.86 20.77 -24.44
CA ALA A 283 21.58 20.56 -25.86
C ALA A 283 20.34 19.66 -26.07
N TYR A 284 20.22 18.57 -25.30
CA TYR A 284 19.01 17.75 -25.29
C TYR A 284 17.79 18.55 -24.79
N SER A 285 17.94 19.25 -23.68
CA SER A 285 16.87 20.01 -23.02
C SER A 285 16.25 21.05 -23.94
N ASN A 286 17.10 21.88 -24.56
CA ASN A 286 16.68 22.94 -25.49
C ASN A 286 15.94 22.38 -26.70
N LYS A 287 16.37 21.22 -27.20
CA LYS A 287 15.71 20.55 -28.34
C LYS A 287 14.33 19.99 -27.97
N TYR A 288 14.15 19.56 -26.73
CA TYR A 288 12.95 18.86 -26.27
C TYR A 288 12.19 19.62 -25.17
N GLY A 289 11.94 20.91 -25.43
CA GLY A 289 10.98 21.70 -24.66
C GLY A 289 11.43 22.01 -23.23
N ASN A 290 12.73 22.29 -23.04
CA ASN A 290 13.30 22.63 -21.74
C ASN A 290 13.09 21.53 -20.70
N SER A 291 13.30 20.27 -21.12
CA SER A 291 13.05 19.08 -20.30
C SER A 291 13.92 18.99 -19.04
N HIS A 292 15.10 19.60 -19.06
CA HIS A 292 16.03 19.71 -17.93
C HIS A 292 16.53 21.15 -17.85
N VAL A 293 15.96 21.92 -16.92
CA VAL A 293 16.42 23.26 -16.59
C VAL A 293 16.66 23.25 -15.09
N TRP A 294 17.85 23.65 -14.67
CA TRP A 294 18.22 23.68 -13.27
C TRP A 294 18.95 24.98 -12.93
N ASP A 295 18.97 25.30 -11.65
CA ASP A 295 19.72 26.42 -11.10
C ASP A 295 21.20 26.03 -10.99
N ARG A 296 22.00 26.43 -11.98
CA ARG A 296 23.42 26.06 -12.10
C ARG A 296 24.26 26.52 -10.91
N ASP A 297 23.86 27.58 -10.21
CA ASP A 297 24.62 28.11 -9.07
C ASP A 297 24.52 27.20 -7.83
N LYS A 298 23.56 26.25 -7.81
CA LYS A 298 23.38 25.29 -6.71
C LYS A 298 24.17 24.00 -6.86
N TYR A 299 24.77 23.76 -8.02
CA TYR A 299 25.41 22.48 -8.33
C TYR A 299 26.82 22.69 -8.88
N PRO A 300 27.73 21.73 -8.64
CA PRO A 300 29.04 21.75 -9.28
C PRO A 300 28.88 21.67 -10.80
N ALA A 301 29.67 22.47 -11.52
CA ALA A 301 29.77 22.35 -12.97
C ALA A 301 30.35 20.98 -13.33
N THR A 302 29.81 20.38 -14.40
CA THR A 302 30.37 19.16 -14.97
C THR A 302 31.73 19.44 -15.61
N PRO A 303 32.61 18.43 -15.73
CA PRO A 303 33.86 18.59 -16.47
C PRO A 303 33.65 19.10 -17.89
N LEU A 304 34.51 20.02 -18.32
CA LEU A 304 34.55 20.48 -19.71
C LEU A 304 35.15 19.37 -20.58
N GLU A 305 34.56 19.15 -21.76
CA GLU A 305 35.09 18.24 -22.79
C GLU A 305 36.47 18.67 -23.30
#